data_AF-A0A830G9G4-F1
#
_entry.id   AF-A0A830G9G4-F1
#
_cell.length_a   1.000
_cell.length_b   1.000
_cell.length_c   1.000
_cell.angle_alpha   90.00
_cell.angle_beta   90.00
_cell.angle_gamma   90.00
#
_symmetry.space_group_name_H-M   'P 1'
#
loop_
_entity.id
_entity.type
_entity.pdbx_description
1 polymer ?
#
loop_
_entity_poly.entity_id
_entity_poly.type
_entity_poly.pdbx_seq_one_letter_code
_entity_poly.pdbx_strand_id
1 'polypeptide(L)'
;MSVNRRGVVAAALSVIYPGIGHAYLRAWLRAVGWIVLSFATAYVLVPDSLIQTYQVALSNGDFGALSAAALPADAAAALLVVRLCNVIDAYFVAVRQSTPARTASDEPTCPVCGKELDTDLDFCPWCTTELEWEYPGEETRDA
;
A
#
# COMPACT_ATOMS: atom_id res chain seq x y z
N MET A 1 13.19 -0.78 -17.28
CA MET A 1 12.27 -0.51 -16.15
C MET A 1 12.79 -1.24 -14.93
N SER A 2 13.22 -0.53 -13.88
CA SER A 2 13.54 -1.16 -12.60
C SER A 2 12.24 -1.66 -11.96
N VAL A 3 12.20 -2.92 -11.56
CA VAL A 3 11.02 -3.52 -10.93
C VAL A 3 10.84 -2.95 -9.53
N ASN A 4 9.65 -2.44 -9.21
CA ASN A 4 9.32 -2.00 -7.85
C ASN A 4 9.15 -3.21 -6.92
N ARG A 5 10.22 -3.56 -6.20
CA ARG A 5 10.25 -4.74 -5.31
C ARG A 5 9.16 -4.70 -4.25
N ARG A 6 8.92 -3.53 -3.64
CA ARG A 6 7.86 -3.36 -2.62
C ARG A 6 6.47 -3.61 -3.21
N GLY A 7 6.23 -3.12 -4.43
CA GLY A 7 4.98 -3.36 -5.16
C GLY A 7 4.77 -4.83 -5.53
N VAL A 8 5.81 -5.54 -5.95
CA VAL A 8 5.71 -6.98 -6.23
C VAL A 8 5.38 -7.77 -4.95
N VAL A 9 6.04 -7.47 -3.83
CA VAL A 9 5.75 -8.11 -2.54
C VAL A 9 4.33 -7.81 -2.08
N ALA A 10 3.88 -6.56 -2.15
CA ALA A 10 2.52 -6.18 -1.76
C ALA A 10 1.45 -6.85 -2.65
N ALA A 11 1.70 -6.94 -3.96
CA ALA A 11 0.82 -7.64 -4.89
C ALA A 11 0.76 -9.15 -4.58
N ALA A 12 1.91 -9.79 -4.33
CA ALA A 12 1.97 -11.22 -3.98
C ALA A 12 1.24 -11.51 -2.66
N LEU A 13 1.43 -10.69 -1.62
CA LEU A 13 0.69 -10.80 -0.37
C LEU A 13 -0.82 -10.63 -0.57
N SER A 14 -1.21 -9.73 -1.47
CA SER A 14 -2.61 -9.49 -1.84
C SER A 14 -3.24 -10.64 -2.63
N VAL A 15 -2.43 -11.45 -3.31
CA VAL A 15 -2.90 -12.72 -3.90
C VAL A 15 -3.24 -13.70 -2.79
N ILE A 16 -2.41 -13.82 -1.74
CA ILE A 16 -2.66 -14.76 -0.64
C ILE A 16 -4.00 -14.46 0.04
N TYR A 17 -4.22 -13.21 0.43
CA TYR A 17 -5.48 -12.80 1.03
C TYR A 17 -5.75 -11.30 0.80
N PRO A 18 -7.00 -10.91 0.47
CA PRO A 18 -7.36 -9.51 0.29
C PRO A 18 -6.97 -8.63 1.47
N GLY A 19 -6.40 -7.46 1.20
CA GLY A 19 -5.95 -6.52 2.23
C GLY A 19 -4.59 -6.77 2.87
N ILE A 20 -3.97 -7.97 2.79
CA ILE A 20 -2.64 -8.20 3.43
C ILE A 20 -1.54 -7.35 2.78
N GLY A 21 -1.54 -7.18 1.46
CA GLY A 21 -0.57 -6.29 0.81
C GLY A 21 -0.70 -4.84 1.28
N HIS A 22 -1.93 -4.37 1.52
CA HIS A 22 -2.16 -3.04 2.09
C HIS A 22 -1.71 -2.93 3.53
N ALA A 23 -1.91 -3.99 4.34
CA ALA A 23 -1.39 -4.05 5.70
C ALA A 23 0.15 -3.99 5.73
N TYR A 24 0.82 -4.70 4.81
CA TYR A 24 2.27 -4.61 4.61
C TYR A 24 2.74 -3.18 4.28
N LEU A 25 1.98 -2.47 3.42
CA LEU A 25 2.22 -1.07 3.08
C LEU A 25 1.70 -0.08 4.14
N ARG A 26 1.20 -0.57 5.29
CA ARG A 26 0.56 0.19 6.38
C ARG A 26 -0.62 1.07 5.95
N ALA A 27 -1.28 0.73 4.85
CA ALA A 27 -2.48 1.40 4.36
C ALA A 27 -3.74 0.81 5.03
N TRP A 28 -3.89 1.03 6.35
CA TRP A 28 -4.90 0.36 7.19
C TRP A 28 -6.34 0.51 6.72
N LEU A 29 -6.78 1.72 6.34
CA LEU A 29 -8.15 1.93 5.84
C LEU A 29 -8.42 1.10 4.58
N ARG A 30 -7.45 1.00 3.68
CA ARG A 30 -7.55 0.17 2.47
C ARG A 30 -7.55 -1.31 2.82
N ALA A 31 -6.68 -1.73 3.74
CA ALA A 31 -6.62 -3.12 4.20
C ALA A 31 -7.99 -3.57 4.75
N VAL A 32 -8.56 -2.80 5.68
CA VAL A 32 -9.90 -3.08 6.24
C VAL A 32 -10.97 -3.01 5.15
N GLY A 33 -10.95 -1.99 4.29
CA GLY A 33 -11.94 -1.84 3.22
C GLY A 33 -11.97 -3.03 2.26
N TRP A 34 -10.80 -3.54 1.84
CA TRP A 34 -10.72 -4.69 0.96
C TRP A 34 -11.11 -6.01 1.64
N ILE A 35 -10.80 -6.17 2.94
CA ILE A 35 -11.25 -7.32 3.73
C ILE A 35 -12.78 -7.32 3.83
N VAL A 36 -13.36 -6.19 4.24
CA VAL A 36 -14.82 -6.04 4.37
C VAL A 36 -15.51 -6.25 3.03
N LEU A 37 -15.02 -5.65 1.95
CA LEU A 37 -15.58 -5.83 0.61
C LEU A 37 -15.54 -7.28 0.16
N SER A 38 -14.45 -7.99 0.45
CA SER A 38 -14.31 -9.41 0.10
C SER A 38 -15.31 -10.27 0.85
N PHE A 39 -15.44 -10.07 2.16
CA PHE A 39 -16.45 -10.77 2.96
C PHE A 39 -17.88 -10.42 2.55
N ALA A 40 -18.17 -9.15 2.29
CA ALA A 40 -19.49 -8.71 1.83
C ALA A 40 -19.85 -9.33 0.47
N THR A 41 -18.90 -9.36 -0.47
CA THR A 41 -19.09 -10.00 -1.78
C THR A 41 -19.37 -11.50 -1.63
N ALA A 42 -18.59 -12.19 -0.79
CA ALA A 42 -18.81 -13.60 -0.52
C ALA A 42 -20.18 -13.84 0.16
N TYR A 43 -20.53 -13.03 1.17
CA TYR A 43 -21.79 -13.15 1.88
C TYR A 43 -23.02 -12.95 0.99
N VAL A 44 -22.95 -12.01 0.04
CA VAL A 44 -24.07 -11.74 -0.88
C VAL A 44 -24.19 -12.78 -1.99
N LEU A 45 -23.07 -13.31 -2.49
CA LEU A 45 -23.06 -14.12 -3.71
C LEU A 45 -22.91 -15.62 -3.47
N VAL A 46 -22.40 -16.04 -2.32
CA VAL A 46 -22.24 -17.46 -1.99
C VAL A 46 -23.53 -17.97 -1.34
N PRO A 47 -24.24 -18.93 -1.96
CA PRO A 47 -25.48 -19.45 -1.40
C PRO A 47 -25.21 -20.35 -0.19
N ASP A 48 -26.13 -20.33 0.78
CA ASP A 48 -26.04 -21.11 2.02
C ASP A 48 -25.90 -22.62 1.77
N SER A 49 -26.46 -23.12 0.66
CA SER A 49 -26.36 -24.53 0.26
C SER A 49 -24.91 -24.96 0.01
N LEU A 50 -24.05 -24.08 -0.50
CA LEU A 50 -22.63 -24.40 -0.65
C LEU A 50 -21.93 -24.46 0.71
N ILE A 51 -22.26 -23.55 1.62
CA ILE A 51 -21.71 -23.53 2.98
C ILE A 51 -22.04 -24.85 3.70
N GLN A 52 -23.30 -25.30 3.61
CA GLN A 52 -23.72 -26.59 4.16
C GLN A 52 -22.97 -27.77 3.53
N THR A 53 -22.79 -27.75 2.20
CA THR A 53 -22.02 -28.78 1.49
C THR A 53 -20.58 -28.86 1.98
N TYR A 54 -19.91 -27.71 2.12
CA TYR A 54 -18.55 -27.66 2.65
C TYR A 54 -18.47 -28.10 4.11
N GLN A 55 -19.45 -27.72 4.94
CA GLN A 55 -19.48 -28.10 6.36
C GLN A 55 -19.62 -29.61 6.53
N VAL A 56 -20.50 -30.26 5.75
CA VAL A 56 -20.68 -31.71 5.76
C VAL A 56 -19.43 -32.43 5.24
N ALA A 57 -18.83 -31.92 4.16
CA ALA A 57 -17.58 -32.48 3.64
C ALA A 57 -16.45 -32.43 4.69
N LEU A 58 -16.29 -31.28 5.36
CA LEU A 58 -15.28 -31.09 6.39
C LEU A 58 -15.53 -31.97 7.63
N SER A 59 -16.79 -32.09 8.08
CA SER A 59 -17.13 -32.96 9.21
C SER A 59 -16.90 -34.44 8.91
N ASN A 60 -17.07 -34.84 7.65
CA ASN A 60 -16.87 -36.21 7.20
C ASN A 60 -15.42 -36.51 6.79
N GLY A 61 -14.53 -35.52 6.83
CA GLY A 61 -13.15 -35.65 6.36
C GLY A 61 -13.03 -35.90 4.85
N ASP A 62 -14.10 -35.60 4.09
CA ASP A 62 -14.14 -35.82 2.64
C ASP A 62 -13.60 -34.59 1.90
N PHE A 63 -12.27 -34.51 1.82
CA PHE A 63 -11.58 -33.47 1.06
C PHE A 63 -11.83 -33.55 -0.45
N GLY A 64 -12.27 -34.70 -0.97
CA GLY A 64 -12.62 -34.88 -2.38
C GLY A 64 -13.89 -34.11 -2.74
N ALA A 65 -14.89 -34.13 -1.86
CA ALA A 65 -16.15 -33.40 -2.03
C ALA A 65 -15.96 -31.87 -2.06
N LEU A 66 -14.91 -31.32 -1.42
CA LEU A 66 -14.60 -29.88 -1.51
C LEU A 66 -14.28 -29.44 -2.94
N SER A 67 -13.67 -30.30 -3.75
CA SER A 67 -13.34 -29.99 -5.15
C SER A 67 -14.53 -30.09 -6.10
N ALA A 68 -15.60 -30.79 -5.71
CA ALA A 68 -16.82 -30.97 -6.48
C ALA A 68 -17.85 -29.85 -6.26
N ALA A 69 -17.72 -29.09 -5.18
CA ALA A 69 -18.57 -27.93 -4.89
C ALA A 69 -18.23 -26.78 -5.85
N ALA A 70 -18.99 -26.67 -6.94
CA ALA A 70 -18.83 -25.61 -7.91
C ALA A 70 -19.53 -24.33 -7.46
N LEU A 71 -18.77 -23.24 -7.33
CA LEU A 71 -19.33 -21.90 -7.19
C LEU A 71 -20.09 -21.51 -8.47
N PRO A 72 -21.29 -20.89 -8.36
CA PRO A 72 -21.94 -20.26 -9.50
C PRO A 72 -20.96 -19.35 -10.25
N ALA A 73 -20.99 -19.39 -11.58
CA ALA A 73 -20.03 -18.66 -12.41
C ALA A 73 -20.00 -17.16 -12.11
N ASP A 74 -21.16 -16.57 -11.82
CA ASP A 74 -21.30 -15.15 -11.50
C ASP A 74 -20.61 -14.79 -10.18
N ALA A 75 -20.78 -15.62 -9.14
CA ALA A 75 -20.12 -15.46 -7.85
C ALA A 75 -18.60 -15.63 -7.98
N ALA A 76 -18.16 -16.66 -8.72
CA ALA A 76 -16.75 -16.90 -9.00
C ALA A 76 -16.12 -15.73 -9.77
N ALA A 77 -16.80 -15.21 -10.79
CA ALA A 77 -16.35 -14.06 -11.57
C ALA A 77 -16.24 -12.79 -10.70
N ALA A 78 -17.25 -12.50 -9.88
CA ALA A 78 -17.25 -11.35 -8.98
C ALA A 78 -16.10 -11.42 -7.96
N LEU A 79 -15.90 -12.57 -7.32
CA LEU A 79 -14.80 -12.78 -6.37
C LEU A 79 -13.43 -12.67 -7.06
N LEU A 80 -13.31 -13.17 -8.29
CA LEU A 80 -12.10 -13.04 -9.09
C LEU A 80 -11.82 -11.57 -9.43
N VAL A 81 -12.83 -10.80 -9.82
CA VAL A 81 -12.70 -9.36 -10.06
C VAL A 81 -12.24 -8.64 -8.79
N VAL A 82 -12.89 -8.88 -7.65
CA VAL A 82 -12.49 -8.29 -6.36
C VAL A 82 -11.03 -8.62 -6.03
N ARG A 83 -10.63 -9.88 -6.23
CA ARG A 83 -9.25 -10.33 -5.96
C ARG A 83 -8.23 -9.65 -6.87
N LEU A 84 -8.50 -9.58 -8.17
CA LEU A 84 -7.62 -8.90 -9.12
C LEU A 84 -7.52 -7.41 -8.84
N CYS A 85 -8.66 -6.74 -8.60
CA CYS A 85 -8.67 -5.32 -8.27
C CYS A 85 -7.88 -5.02 -7.00
N ASN A 86 -8.02 -5.83 -5.95
CA ASN A 86 -7.23 -5.69 -4.72
C ASN A 86 -5.72 -5.83 -4.97
N VAL A 87 -5.30 -6.79 -5.81
CA VAL A 87 -3.88 -7.00 -6.15
C VAL A 87 -3.32 -5.82 -6.95
N ILE A 88 -4.04 -5.39 -7.98
CA ILE A 88 -3.68 -4.24 -8.81
C ILE A 88 -3.57 -2.98 -7.95
N ASP A 89 -4.53 -2.80 -7.04
CA ASP A 89 -4.54 -1.69 -6.12
C ASP A 89 -3.32 -1.68 -5.19
N ALA A 90 -2.96 -2.82 -4.59
CA ALA A 90 -1.79 -2.93 -3.72
C ALA A 90 -0.50 -2.60 -4.46
N TYR A 91 -0.38 -3.04 -5.71
CA TYR A 91 0.74 -2.67 -6.58
C TYR A 91 0.81 -1.16 -6.80
N PHE A 92 -0.31 -0.51 -7.16
CA PHE A 92 -0.33 0.93 -7.40
C PHE A 92 -0.08 1.75 -6.13
N VAL A 93 -0.60 1.34 -4.98
CA VAL A 93 -0.30 1.99 -3.69
C VAL A 93 1.21 1.94 -3.42
N ALA A 94 1.85 0.79 -3.61
CA ALA A 94 3.28 0.67 -3.42
C ALA A 94 4.07 1.54 -4.42
N VAL A 95 3.66 1.59 -5.69
CA VAL A 95 4.31 2.45 -6.70
C VAL A 95 4.20 3.91 -6.30
N ARG A 96 3.01 4.39 -5.90
CA ARG A 96 2.80 5.78 -5.47
C ARG A 96 3.60 6.15 -4.22
N GLN A 97 3.75 5.23 -3.26
CA GLN A 97 4.59 5.43 -2.07
C GLN A 97 6.10 5.38 -2.38
N SER A 98 6.49 4.73 -3.49
CA SER A 98 7.89 4.60 -3.90
C SER A 98 8.35 5.74 -4.79
N THR A 99 7.43 6.41 -5.48
CA THR A 99 7.69 7.74 -6.01
C THR A 99 7.94 8.61 -4.79
N PRO A 100 9.16 9.15 -4.59
CA PRO A 100 9.32 10.19 -3.59
C PRO A 100 8.27 11.21 -3.96
N ALA A 101 7.34 11.47 -3.04
CA ALA A 101 6.75 12.78 -3.06
C ALA A 101 7.98 13.68 -3.12
N ARG A 102 8.14 14.42 -4.22
CA ARG A 102 8.65 15.76 -4.07
C ARG A 102 7.64 16.40 -3.14
N THR A 103 7.74 16.12 -1.85
CA THR A 103 7.66 17.17 -0.88
C THR A 103 8.50 18.24 -1.54
N ALA A 104 7.87 19.33 -1.93
CA ALA A 104 8.60 20.55 -2.20
C ALA A 104 9.24 20.97 -0.87
N SER A 105 10.15 20.15 -0.32
CA SER A 105 11.34 20.74 0.22
C SER A 105 12.09 21.18 -1.03
N ASP A 106 11.90 22.45 -1.38
CA ASP A 106 13.04 23.25 -1.81
C ASP A 106 14.05 23.20 -0.65
N GLU A 107 14.62 22.01 -0.39
CA GLU A 107 15.67 21.86 0.58
C GLU A 107 16.87 22.47 -0.12
N PRO A 108 17.35 23.62 0.38
CA PRO A 108 18.38 24.35 -0.31
C PRO A 108 19.58 23.43 -0.51
N THR A 109 20.27 23.61 -1.63
CA THR A 109 21.54 22.92 -1.86
C THR A 109 22.67 23.91 -1.64
N CYS A 110 23.78 23.44 -1.08
CA CYS A 110 24.91 24.30 -0.82
C CYS A 110 25.47 24.86 -2.15
N PRO A 111 25.62 26.19 -2.31
CA PRO A 111 26.11 26.79 -3.55
C PRO A 111 27.60 26.48 -3.83
N VAL A 112 28.33 26.00 -2.82
CA VAL A 112 29.76 25.68 -2.92
C VAL A 112 30.00 24.23 -3.33
N CYS A 113 29.32 23.26 -2.68
CA CYS A 113 29.57 21.84 -2.91
C CYS A 113 28.40 21.07 -3.55
N GLY A 114 27.24 21.69 -3.71
CA GLY A 114 26.06 21.12 -4.37
C GLY A 114 25.36 20.00 -3.60
N LYS A 115 25.72 19.78 -2.34
CA LYS A 115 25.08 18.77 -1.47
C LYS A 115 23.85 19.36 -0.78
N GLU A 116 22.96 18.48 -0.35
CA GLU A 116 21.77 18.81 0.45
C GLU A 116 22.18 19.56 1.72
N LEU A 117 21.43 20.62 2.04
CA LEU A 117 21.68 21.50 3.17
C LEU A 117 20.65 21.28 4.27
N ASP A 118 21.13 21.26 5.51
CA ASP A 118 20.30 21.27 6.71
C ASP A 118 20.01 22.72 7.09
N THR A 119 18.72 23.12 7.10
CA THR A 119 18.30 24.50 7.36
C THR A 119 18.38 24.90 8.83
N ASP A 120 18.62 23.95 9.74
CA ASP A 120 18.78 24.22 11.17
C ASP A 120 20.23 24.62 11.53
N LEU A 121 21.14 24.66 10.54
CA LEU A 121 22.55 24.97 10.72
C LEU A 121 22.96 26.21 9.90
N ASP A 122 23.74 27.09 10.51
CA ASP A 122 24.34 28.26 9.84
C ASP A 122 25.62 27.91 9.04
N PHE A 123 25.87 26.61 8.82
CA PHE A 123 27.00 26.11 8.06
C PHE A 123 26.66 24.80 7.34
N CYS A 124 27.36 24.53 6.24
CA CYS A 124 27.20 23.30 5.50
C CYS A 124 27.91 22.13 6.22
N PRO A 125 27.21 21.04 6.59
CA PRO A 125 27.81 19.87 7.25
C PRO A 125 28.87 19.13 6.43
N TRP A 126 28.94 19.41 5.12
CA TRP A 126 29.75 18.64 4.18
C TRP A 126 31.08 19.29 3.84
N CYS A 127 31.08 20.61 3.66
CA CYS A 127 32.26 21.37 3.28
C CYS A 127 32.62 22.48 4.28
N THR A 128 31.83 22.65 5.35
CA THR A 128 32.08 23.66 6.39
C THR A 128 32.00 25.11 5.88
N THR A 129 31.43 25.34 4.69
CA THR A 129 31.05 26.71 4.27
C THR A 129 30.00 27.28 5.22
N GLU A 130 30.26 28.45 5.78
CA GLU A 130 29.27 29.25 6.51
C GLU A 130 28.20 29.77 5.57
N LEU A 131 26.97 29.89 6.07
CA LEU A 131 25.79 30.20 5.28
C LEU A 131 25.02 31.32 5.98
N GLU A 132 24.59 32.29 5.18
CA GLU A 132 23.82 33.43 5.66
C GLU A 132 22.36 33.24 5.24
N TRP A 133 21.47 33.19 6.23
CA TRP A 133 20.04 32.97 6.03
C TRP A 133 19.30 34.31 6.06
N GLU A 134 18.67 34.69 4.96
CA GLU A 134 17.74 35.83 4.93
C GLU A 134 16.39 35.37 5.52
N TYR A 135 16.20 35.57 6.83
CA TYR A 135 14.91 35.29 7.48
C TYR A 135 13.95 36.46 7.25
N PRO A 136 12.80 36.26 6.57
CA PRO A 136 11.82 37.32 6.39
C PRO A 136 11.08 37.58 7.71
N GLY A 137 11.61 38.46 8.55
CA GLY A 137 10.93 38.86 9.79
C GLY A 137 11.73 39.61 10.85
N GLU A 138 13.06 39.71 10.77
CA GLU A 138 13.82 40.51 11.74
C GLU A 138 13.95 41.95 11.26
N GLU A 139 12.90 42.72 11.53
CA GLU A 139 12.95 44.18 11.52
C GLU A 139 14.06 44.62 12.50
N THR A 140 15.11 45.18 11.92
CA THR A 140 16.26 45.82 12.55
C THR A 140 15.89 46.62 13.79
N ARG A 141 16.10 46.03 14.98
CA ARG A 141 16.18 46.78 16.24
C ARG A 141 17.64 47.16 16.49
N ASP A 142 18.11 48.10 15.70
CA ASP A 142 19.28 48.90 16.00
C ASP A 142 18.83 50.17 16.75
N ALA A 143 19.13 50.23 18.05
CA ALA A 143 19.53 51.44 18.80
C ALA A 143 20.03 51.05 20.20
#